data_AF-L1I7R1-F1
#
_entry.id   AF-L1I7R1-F1
#
_cell.length_a   1.000
_cell.length_b   1.000
_cell.length_c   1.000
_cell.angle_alpha   90.00
_cell.angle_beta   90.00
_cell.angle_gamma   90.00
#
_symmetry.space_group_name_H-M   'P 1'
#
loop_
_entity.id
_entity.type
_entity.pdbx_description
1 polymer ?
#
loop_
_entity_poly.entity_id
_entity_poly.type
_entity_poly.pdbx_seq_one_letter_code
_entity_poly.pdbx_strand_id
1 'polypeptide(L)'
;MNGSQEADEDDLVIVGSTGTFSSDLPHARAHCVNRPFRSTKERVGKEEGGNNEMFCPNCFCYVCDVKASDCKGWLKVGHCHAHDKDPYWRALR
;
A
#
# COMPACT_ATOMS: atom_id res chain seq x y z
N MET A 1 8.34 19.90 -50.36
CA MET A 1 7.86 19.29 -49.09
C MET A 1 8.11 17.79 -49.17
N ASN A 2 8.86 17.21 -48.23
CA ASN A 2 8.55 15.88 -47.71
C ASN A 2 9.28 15.71 -46.38
N GLY A 3 8.50 15.60 -45.30
CA GLY A 3 8.99 15.41 -43.96
C GLY A 3 9.30 13.93 -43.73
N SER A 4 10.45 13.67 -43.11
CA SER A 4 10.75 12.39 -42.50
C SER A 4 10.68 12.60 -41.00
N GLN A 5 9.75 11.89 -40.37
CA GLN A 5 9.49 11.90 -38.93
C GLN A 5 10.74 11.36 -38.20
N GLU A 6 11.32 12.18 -37.34
CA GLU A 6 12.19 11.69 -36.27
C GLU A 6 11.27 11.16 -35.17
N ALA A 7 11.30 9.84 -34.98
CA ALA A 7 10.70 9.20 -33.82
C ALA A 7 11.77 9.23 -32.72
N ASP A 8 11.65 10.20 -31.81
CA ASP A 8 12.41 10.19 -30.55
C ASP A 8 11.91 9.00 -29.72
N GLU A 9 12.66 7.90 -29.78
CA GLU A 9 12.52 6.77 -28.87
C GLU A 9 13.21 7.16 -27.55
N ASP A 10 12.48 7.87 -26.69
CA ASP A 10 12.89 8.14 -25.31
C ASP A 10 13.26 6.81 -24.61
N ASP A 11 14.57 6.57 -24.49
CA ASP A 11 15.17 5.44 -23.77
C ASP A 11 14.73 5.47 -22.28
N LEU A 12 13.64 4.78 -21.97
CA LEU A 12 13.17 4.55 -20.60
C LEU A 12 14.13 3.59 -19.87
N VAL A 13 15.17 4.14 -19.26
CA VAL A 13 16.08 3.39 -18.40
C VAL A 13 15.43 3.14 -17.04
N ILE A 14 14.87 1.94 -16.83
CA ILE A 14 14.39 1.52 -15.52
C ILE A 14 15.57 1.08 -14.65
N VAL A 15 16.07 1.98 -13.79
CA VAL A 15 17.00 1.62 -12.72
C VAL A 15 16.23 0.98 -11.57
N GLY A 16 16.14 -0.34 -11.58
CA GLY A 16 15.59 -1.12 -10.49
C GLY A 16 16.53 -1.15 -9.29
N SER A 17 16.44 -0.17 -8.41
CA SER A 17 17.05 -0.27 -7.08
C SER A 17 16.09 -1.02 -6.15
N THR A 18 16.53 -2.13 -5.54
CA THR A 18 15.80 -2.80 -4.46
C THR A 18 15.92 -1.97 -3.18
N GLY A 19 15.43 -0.73 -3.22
CA GLY A 19 15.43 0.16 -2.09
C GLY A 19 14.34 -0.24 -1.12
N THR A 20 14.65 -0.23 0.17
CA THR A 20 13.67 -0.13 1.27
C THR A 20 12.90 1.21 1.23
N PHE A 21 12.67 1.77 0.04
CA PHE A 21 12.04 3.06 -0.24
C PHE A 21 10.56 3.10 0.15
N SER A 22 9.97 1.95 0.46
CA SER A 22 8.59 1.86 0.91
C SER A 22 8.35 2.65 2.20
N SER A 23 9.34 2.95 3.04
CA SER A 23 9.13 3.82 4.22
C SER A 23 8.72 5.24 3.86
N ASP A 24 9.35 5.79 2.82
CA ASP A 24 9.33 7.22 2.53
C ASP A 24 8.30 7.61 1.46
N LEU A 25 7.79 6.63 0.72
CA LEU A 25 6.73 6.80 -0.27
C LEU A 25 5.38 6.29 0.26
N PRO A 26 4.25 6.81 -0.26
CA PRO A 26 2.93 6.24 0.00
C PRO A 26 2.90 4.74 -0.33
N HIS A 27 2.42 3.93 0.61
CA HIS A 27 2.38 2.48 0.46
C HIS A 27 1.18 1.86 1.18
N ALA A 28 0.73 0.70 0.70
CA ALA A 28 -0.27 -0.07 1.42
C ALA A 28 0.30 -0.58 2.74
N ARG A 29 -0.53 -0.66 3.78
CA ARG A 29 -0.14 -1.11 5.13
C ARG A 29 0.66 -2.41 5.15
N ALA A 30 0.33 -3.37 4.29
CA ALA A 30 1.01 -4.65 4.18
C ALA A 30 2.47 -4.57 3.72
N HIS A 31 2.86 -3.46 3.08
CA HIS A 31 4.21 -3.21 2.59
C HIS A 31 5.01 -2.26 3.49
N CYS A 32 4.47 -1.89 4.66
CA CYS A 32 5.16 -0.98 5.58
C CYS A 32 6.40 -1.64 6.19
N VAL A 33 7.58 -1.08 5.90
CA VAL A 33 8.85 -1.54 6.49
C VAL A 33 9.01 -1.08 7.95
N ASN A 34 8.45 0.09 8.30
CA ASN A 34 8.51 0.68 9.64
C ASN A 34 7.61 -0.05 10.66
N ARG A 35 6.55 -0.69 10.16
CA ARG A 35 5.55 -1.42 10.95
C ARG A 35 5.33 -2.79 10.29
N PRO A 36 6.10 -3.83 10.67
CA PRO A 36 5.98 -5.15 10.07
C PRO A 36 4.53 -5.62 10.05
N PHE A 37 4.11 -6.17 8.92
CA PHE A 37 2.77 -6.70 8.74
C PHE A 37 2.72 -8.17 9.15
N ARG A 38 1.64 -8.58 9.83
CA ARG A 38 1.36 -9.99 10.10
C ARG A 38 0.06 -10.39 9.44
N SER A 39 0.10 -11.38 8.56
CA SER A 39 -1.11 -11.99 8.03
C SER A 39 -1.90 -12.65 9.16
N THR A 40 -3.19 -12.31 9.25
CA THR A 40 -4.12 -12.85 10.22
C THR A 40 -5.45 -13.14 9.52
N LYS A 41 -6.21 -14.10 10.05
CA LYS A 41 -7.60 -14.36 9.62
C LYS A 41 -8.61 -13.47 10.35
N GLU A 42 -8.16 -12.71 11.35
CA GLU A 42 -9.00 -11.73 12.05
C GLU A 42 -9.49 -10.66 11.08
N ARG A 43 -10.79 -10.34 11.15
CA ARG A 43 -11.47 -9.35 10.30
C ARG A 43 -11.73 -8.03 11.04
N VAL A 44 -11.25 -7.89 12.28
CA VAL A 44 -11.45 -6.71 13.13
C VAL A 44 -10.12 -6.38 13.79
N GLY A 45 -9.76 -5.08 13.82
CA GLY A 45 -8.54 -4.62 14.47
C GLY A 45 -8.73 -4.43 15.97
N LYS A 46 -7.64 -4.52 16.74
CA LYS A 46 -7.64 -4.34 18.20
C LYS A 46 -7.24 -2.92 18.59
N GLU A 47 -8.01 -2.30 19.47
CA GLU A 47 -7.73 -0.94 19.97
C GLU A 47 -6.41 -0.87 20.75
N GLU A 48 -6.04 -1.99 21.38
CA GLU A 48 -4.83 -2.13 22.19
C GLU A 48 -3.53 -2.18 21.37
N GLY A 49 -3.61 -2.08 20.03
CA GLY A 49 -2.50 -1.66 19.17
C GLY A 49 -1.23 -2.50 19.31
N GLY A 50 -1.23 -3.72 18.79
CA GLY A 50 -0.07 -4.63 18.87
C GLY A 50 0.49 -5.10 17.53
N ASN A 51 -0.22 -4.87 16.42
CA ASN A 51 0.10 -5.53 15.16
C ASN A 51 -0.24 -4.65 13.94
N ASN A 52 -1.18 -5.07 13.10
CA ASN A 52 -1.51 -4.36 11.86
C ASN A 52 -2.20 -3.01 12.10
N GLU A 53 -2.73 -2.81 13.31
CA GLU A 53 -3.43 -1.59 13.74
C GLU A 53 -2.50 -0.38 13.78
N MET A 54 -1.21 -0.60 14.04
CA MET A 54 -0.18 0.44 14.04
C MET A 54 0.24 0.76 12.60
N PHE A 55 0.32 2.04 12.25
CA PHE A 55 0.74 2.50 10.93
C PHE A 55 1.80 3.61 11.03
N CYS A 56 2.53 3.84 9.93
CA CYS A 56 3.39 5.00 9.79
C CYS A 56 2.66 6.13 9.03
N PRO A 57 3.18 7.37 9.00
CA PRO A 57 2.52 8.49 8.33
C PRO A 57 2.27 8.30 6.83
N ASN A 58 3.04 7.43 6.17
CA ASN A 58 2.93 7.13 4.74
C ASN A 58 2.09 5.87 4.44
N CYS A 59 1.53 5.21 5.45
CA CYS A 59 0.64 4.07 5.23
C CYS A 59 -0.71 4.53 4.67
N PHE A 60 -1.20 3.77 3.70
CA PHE A 60 -2.54 3.90 3.14
C PHE A 60 -3.37 2.64 3.43
N CYS A 61 -4.67 2.87 3.58
CA CYS A 61 -5.66 1.82 3.64
C CYS A 61 -5.82 1.19 2.25
N TYR A 62 -5.55 -0.11 2.16
CA TYR A 62 -5.68 -0.88 0.92
C TYR A 62 -7.10 -0.84 0.34
N VAL A 63 -8.13 -0.83 1.19
CA VAL A 63 -9.54 -0.93 0.78
C VAL A 63 -10.11 0.44 0.38
N CYS A 64 -9.73 1.50 1.07
CA CYS A 64 -10.34 2.82 0.88
C CYS A 64 -9.49 3.78 0.04
N ASP A 65 -8.26 3.40 -0.30
CA ASP A 65 -7.27 4.25 -0.99
C ASP A 65 -7.07 5.65 -0.34
N VAL A 66 -7.22 5.73 0.99
CA VAL A 66 -6.93 6.93 1.81
C VAL A 66 -5.81 6.65 2.80
N LYS A 67 -5.24 7.69 3.42
CA LYS A 67 -4.26 7.52 4.50
C LYS A 67 -4.83 6.67 5.62
N ALA A 68 -3.99 5.84 6.23
CA ALA A 68 -4.39 4.98 7.34
C ALA A 68 -5.00 5.76 8.51
N SER A 69 -4.49 6.97 8.78
CA SER A 69 -5.03 7.91 9.77
C SER A 69 -6.46 8.35 9.49
N ASP A 70 -6.86 8.39 8.22
CA ASP A 70 -8.14 8.95 7.78
C ASP A 70 -9.18 7.85 7.51
N CYS A 71 -8.77 6.58 7.66
CA CYS A 71 -9.63 5.44 7.40
C CYS A 71 -10.58 5.17 8.58
N LYS A 72 -11.86 5.48 8.38
CA LYS A 72 -12.92 5.23 9.38
C LYS A 72 -13.15 3.73 9.67
N GLY A 73 -12.81 2.87 8.71
CA GLY A 73 -12.93 1.41 8.81
C GLY A 73 -11.70 0.70 9.38
N TRP A 74 -10.65 1.46 9.74
CA TRP A 74 -9.34 0.91 10.09
C TRP A 74 -9.40 -0.21 11.13
N LEU A 75 -9.97 0.09 12.31
CA LEU A 75 -10.18 -0.89 13.37
C LEU A 75 -11.56 -1.55 13.26
N LYS A 76 -12.61 -0.76 13.02
CA LYS A 76 -14.02 -1.19 13.05
C LYS A 76 -14.34 -2.33 12.09
N VAL A 77 -13.76 -2.29 10.90
CA VAL A 77 -13.98 -3.28 9.84
C VAL A 77 -12.67 -4.00 9.52
N GLY A 78 -11.64 -3.83 10.37
CA GLY A 78 -10.35 -4.51 10.23
C GLY A 78 -9.57 -4.17 8.95
N HIS A 79 -9.79 -3.00 8.34
CA HIS A 79 -9.02 -2.59 7.15
C HIS A 79 -7.50 -2.53 7.42
N CYS A 80 -7.09 -2.43 8.68
CA CYS A 80 -5.70 -2.61 9.08
C CYS A 80 -5.11 -3.96 8.64
N HIS A 81 -5.89 -5.04 8.57
CA HIS A 81 -5.46 -6.36 8.10
C HIS A 81 -5.60 -6.55 6.59
N ALA A 82 -6.03 -5.53 5.85
CA ALA A 82 -6.27 -5.64 4.42
C ALA A 82 -4.97 -5.74 3.62
N HIS A 83 -4.89 -6.73 2.73
CA HIS A 83 -3.74 -6.94 1.85
C HIS A 83 -4.13 -7.65 0.56
N ASP A 84 -3.34 -7.45 -0.48
CA ASP A 84 -3.51 -7.98 -1.84
C ASP A 84 -3.49 -9.51 -1.92
N LYS A 85 -2.76 -10.19 -1.03
CA LYS A 85 -2.72 -11.66 -1.02
C LYS A 85 -4.00 -12.34 -0.50
N ASP A 86 -4.96 -11.62 0.09
CA ASP A 86 -6.23 -12.19 0.55
C ASP A 86 -7.33 -11.90 -0.48
N PRO A 87 -7.96 -12.94 -1.06
CA PRO A 87 -9.06 -12.78 -2.01
C PRO A 87 -10.23 -11.95 -1.46
N TYR A 88 -10.51 -12.04 -0.16
CA TYR A 88 -11.58 -11.27 0.48
C TYR A 88 -11.31 -9.76 0.37
N TRP A 89 -10.09 -9.34 0.74
CA TRP A 89 -9.72 -7.92 0.70
C TRP A 89 -9.64 -7.38 -0.72
N ARG A 90 -9.16 -8.20 -1.67
CA ARG A 90 -9.16 -7.85 -3.09
C ARG A 90 -10.55 -7.60 -3.66
N ALA A 91 -11.57 -8.30 -3.16
CA ALA A 91 -12.94 -8.13 -3.63
C ALA A 91 -13.64 -6.88 -3.05
N LEU A 92 -13.08 -6.30 -1.98
CA LEU A 92 -13.63 -5.12 -1.29
C LEU A 92 -12.97 -3.81 -1.69
N ARG A 93 -11.84 -3.87 -2.38
CA ARG A 93 -11.10 -2.70 -2.88
C ARG A 93 -11.73 -2.13 -4.14
#